data_AF-A0A5J4YH95-F1
#
_entry.id   AF-A0A5J4YH95-F1
#
_cell.length_a   1.000
_cell.length_b   1.000
_cell.length_c   1.000
_cell.angle_alpha   90.00
_cell.angle_beta   90.00
_cell.angle_gamma   90.00
#
_symmetry.space_group_name_H-M   'P 1'
#
loop_
_entity.id
_entity.type
_entity.pdbx_description
1 polymer ?
#
loop_
_entity_poly.entity_id
_entity_poly.type
_entity_poly.pdbx_seq_one_letter_code
_entity_poly.pdbx_strand_id
1 'polypeptide(L)'
;MDLLKGVVGGGGDGGGAAASQSGDAQAATAAQQVFRKFDKDSSGALDKKEVSAALAEVMAKLGMQEPSDSVVTTVVKFMDKDHDSKIDLKEFTSMLEPGPARSNNMFVATHAGIGASHSRHANALVAKRRGCLCMALSPVHIAVALRYVRRRAGLPGKVNGGAVHFVGSGCAEIDGISVRGASLLRSCDAVVYDDLVDVSVVNHYCPPEPFCQRIYAGKRGGNAPSTLPLQNHIDELLQELMRAGMQVVRLKAGDPLIFGRISDELAAAEKAGVSCSIVPGFSSIQVAAASIRLPLTKRDVGESVLILSGHKELSDSQVLSACNADLVALLMATKNIERIADRMMRGGLPARTAVIAIQWAGRSGQRVEQTTLLEVQQSSIPHMSPAVVFIGRAVDDWMTSAAALKVIRRAL
;
A
#
# COMPACT_ATOMS: atom_id res chain seq x y z
N MET A 1 22.72 11.28 -30.85
CA MET A 1 23.65 12.35 -31.27
C MET A 1 23.05 13.02 -32.49
N ASP A 2 23.27 14.33 -32.63
CA ASP A 2 22.80 15.19 -33.74
C ASP A 2 21.29 15.27 -34.00
N LEU A 3 20.62 16.11 -33.17
CA LEU A 3 19.46 16.93 -33.58
C LEU A 3 19.18 18.12 -32.61
N LEU A 4 20.15 18.49 -31.75
CA LEU A 4 20.03 19.55 -30.74
C LEU A 4 21.17 20.58 -30.85
N LYS A 5 21.19 21.34 -31.95
CA LYS A 5 21.96 22.58 -32.08
C LYS A 5 21.13 23.59 -32.86
N GLY A 6 20.73 24.70 -32.24
CA GLY A 6 20.03 25.74 -33.00
C GLY A 6 19.13 26.76 -32.27
N VAL A 7 19.06 26.85 -30.94
CA VAL A 7 18.50 28.05 -30.27
C VAL A 7 19.26 28.35 -28.97
N VAL A 8 20.38 29.06 -29.05
CA VAL A 8 20.93 29.86 -27.94
C VAL A 8 21.47 31.17 -28.51
N GLY A 9 20.62 32.20 -28.53
CA GLY A 9 20.99 33.60 -28.69
C GLY A 9 20.40 34.35 -27.50
N GLY A 10 21.21 35.11 -26.78
CA GLY A 10 20.88 35.55 -25.41
C GLY A 10 20.37 36.99 -25.28
N GLY A 11 20.06 37.36 -24.03
CA GLY A 11 19.94 38.74 -23.57
C GLY A 11 18.54 39.16 -23.09
N GLY A 12 18.48 39.74 -21.88
CA GLY A 12 17.39 40.63 -21.45
C GLY A 12 16.62 40.20 -20.20
N ASP A 13 16.76 40.97 -19.12
CA ASP A 13 15.84 40.97 -17.97
C ASP A 13 14.42 41.41 -18.37
N GLY A 14 13.39 40.89 -17.68
CA GLY A 14 12.08 41.54 -17.65
C GLY A 14 10.86 40.67 -17.32
N GLY A 15 10.21 40.95 -16.19
CA GLY A 15 8.75 40.87 -16.06
C GLY A 15 8.10 39.49 -15.88
N GLY A 16 7.78 39.14 -14.63
CA GLY A 16 6.90 38.01 -14.32
C GLY A 16 5.43 38.26 -14.71
N ALA A 17 5.03 37.82 -15.91
CA ALA A 17 3.62 37.68 -16.32
C ALA A 17 3.40 36.66 -17.46
N ALA A 18 4.40 36.41 -18.32
CA ALA A 18 4.23 35.65 -19.56
C ALA A 18 4.36 34.11 -19.44
N ALA A 19 4.71 33.57 -18.27
CA ALA A 19 5.13 32.16 -18.12
C ALA A 19 3.98 31.12 -18.14
N SER A 20 2.71 31.53 -18.04
CA SER A 20 1.57 30.61 -18.08
C SER A 20 1.12 30.28 -19.51
N GLN A 21 1.08 31.27 -20.40
CA GLN A 21 0.54 31.11 -21.76
C GLN A 21 1.42 30.24 -22.68
N SER A 22 2.74 30.20 -22.44
CA SER A 22 3.67 29.38 -23.24
C SER A 22 3.56 27.88 -22.95
N GLY A 23 3.28 27.49 -21.71
CA GLY A 23 3.10 26.09 -21.30
C GLY A 23 1.85 25.46 -21.88
N ASP A 24 0.72 26.19 -21.85
CA ASP A 24 -0.56 25.70 -22.40
C ASP A 24 -0.51 25.55 -23.93
N ALA A 25 0.16 26.48 -24.63
CA ALA A 25 0.40 26.38 -26.07
C ALA A 25 1.28 25.17 -26.45
N GLN A 26 2.32 24.86 -25.67
CA GLN A 26 3.15 23.67 -25.89
C GLN A 26 2.42 22.36 -25.56
N ALA A 27 1.62 22.32 -24.49
CA ALA A 27 0.81 21.16 -24.16
C ALA A 27 -0.25 20.85 -25.23
N ALA A 28 -0.93 21.88 -25.74
CA ALA A 28 -1.89 21.74 -26.85
C ALA A 28 -1.20 21.24 -28.14
N THR A 29 -0.03 21.80 -28.47
CA THR A 29 0.77 21.36 -29.64
C THR A 29 1.17 19.89 -29.54
N ALA A 30 1.59 19.44 -28.35
CA ALA A 30 2.06 18.08 -28.15
C ALA A 30 0.89 17.06 -28.07
N ALA A 31 -0.25 17.43 -27.49
CA ALA A 31 -1.48 16.62 -27.55
C ALA A 31 -1.96 16.45 -29.00
N GLN A 32 -1.94 17.52 -29.81
CA GLN A 32 -2.25 17.47 -31.25
C GLN A 32 -1.30 16.55 -32.04
N GLN A 33 0.00 16.54 -31.72
CA GLN A 33 0.96 15.64 -32.36
C GLN A 33 0.68 14.15 -32.06
N VAL A 34 0.29 13.82 -30.82
CA VAL A 34 -0.08 12.45 -30.44
C VAL A 34 -1.41 12.06 -31.08
N PHE A 35 -2.39 12.96 -31.07
CA PHE A 35 -3.70 12.76 -31.71
C PHE A 35 -3.55 12.44 -33.20
N ARG A 36 -2.84 13.29 -33.96
CA ARG A 36 -2.54 13.11 -35.39
C ARG A 36 -1.70 11.87 -35.73
N LYS A 37 -1.07 11.23 -34.74
CA LYS A 37 -0.35 9.96 -34.96
C LYS A 37 -1.31 8.76 -35.00
N PHE A 38 -2.43 8.86 -34.28
CA PHE A 38 -3.42 7.80 -34.15
C PHE A 38 -4.66 8.02 -35.04
N ASP A 39 -4.98 9.28 -35.34
CA ASP A 39 -5.90 9.73 -36.40
C ASP A 39 -5.27 9.43 -37.76
N LYS A 40 -5.56 8.23 -38.27
CA LYS A 40 -4.99 7.62 -39.48
C LYS A 40 -5.70 8.09 -40.72
N ASP A 41 -7.01 8.37 -40.63
CA ASP A 41 -7.80 8.89 -41.74
C ASP A 41 -7.79 10.44 -41.83
N SER A 42 -7.19 11.10 -40.84
CA SER A 42 -7.14 12.58 -40.71
C SER A 42 -8.52 13.22 -40.59
N SER A 43 -9.49 12.50 -40.03
CA SER A 43 -10.87 12.98 -39.82
C SER A 43 -11.00 13.96 -38.66
N GLY A 44 -9.99 14.05 -37.77
CA GLY A 44 -10.03 14.92 -36.60
C GLY A 44 -10.76 14.35 -35.39
N ALA A 45 -11.17 13.08 -35.42
CA ALA A 45 -11.85 12.36 -34.35
C ALA A 45 -11.44 10.87 -34.37
N LEU A 46 -10.90 10.34 -33.26
CA LEU A 46 -10.42 8.95 -33.21
C LEU A 46 -11.59 7.97 -33.18
N ASP A 47 -11.70 7.09 -34.18
CA ASP A 47 -12.73 6.04 -34.20
C ASP A 47 -12.36 4.83 -33.32
N LYS A 48 -13.31 3.91 -33.09
CA LYS A 48 -13.07 2.70 -32.28
C LYS A 48 -11.90 1.84 -32.80
N LYS A 49 -11.65 1.78 -34.10
CA LYS A 49 -10.54 1.01 -34.71
C LYS A 49 -9.21 1.72 -34.50
N GLU A 50 -9.18 3.05 -34.60
CA GLU A 50 -7.99 3.86 -34.35
C GLU A 50 -7.61 3.85 -32.87
N VAL A 51 -8.58 3.94 -31.97
CA VAL A 51 -8.40 3.73 -30.53
C VAL A 51 -7.90 2.31 -30.24
N SER A 52 -8.46 1.29 -30.89
CA SER A 52 -7.97 -0.09 -30.81
C SER A 52 -6.52 -0.22 -31.27
N ALA A 53 -6.18 0.36 -32.43
CA ALA A 53 -4.84 0.33 -33.00
C ALA A 53 -3.82 1.12 -32.17
N ALA A 54 -4.23 2.24 -31.57
CA ALA A 54 -3.41 3.02 -30.65
C ALA A 54 -3.12 2.23 -29.36
N LEU A 55 -4.13 1.62 -28.76
CA LEU A 55 -3.99 0.73 -27.62
C LEU A 55 -3.13 -0.50 -27.97
N ALA A 56 -3.30 -1.09 -29.15
CA ALA A 56 -2.50 -2.22 -29.62
C ALA A 56 -1.02 -1.83 -29.86
N GLU A 57 -0.74 -0.69 -30.49
CA GLU A 57 0.65 -0.22 -30.68
C GLU A 57 1.32 0.06 -29.33
N VAL A 58 0.58 0.64 -28.38
CA VAL A 58 1.05 0.84 -27.00
C VAL A 58 1.27 -0.50 -26.30
N MET A 59 0.30 -1.41 -26.29
CA MET A 59 0.40 -2.72 -25.63
C MET A 59 1.52 -3.60 -26.21
N ALA A 60 1.69 -3.62 -27.54
CA ALA A 60 2.77 -4.34 -28.20
C ALA A 60 4.16 -3.79 -27.80
N LYS A 61 4.32 -2.46 -27.69
CA LYS A 61 5.54 -1.82 -27.19
C LYS A 61 5.81 -2.04 -25.70
N LEU A 62 4.83 -2.60 -24.96
CA LEU A 62 4.93 -2.95 -23.55
C LEU A 62 4.92 -4.48 -23.32
N GLY A 63 4.99 -5.29 -24.39
CA GLY A 63 5.05 -6.75 -24.31
C GLY A 63 3.73 -7.42 -23.90
N MET A 64 2.60 -6.73 -24.05
CA MET A 64 1.27 -7.21 -23.66
C MET A 64 0.49 -7.77 -24.86
N GLN A 65 -0.48 -8.63 -24.58
CA GLN A 65 -1.46 -9.07 -25.58
C GLN A 65 -2.35 -7.90 -26.03
N GLU A 66 -2.85 -7.99 -27.26
CA GLU A 66 -3.74 -6.98 -27.84
C GLU A 66 -5.01 -6.74 -27.02
N PRO A 67 -5.55 -5.51 -27.02
CA PRO A 67 -6.75 -5.17 -26.26
C PRO A 67 -7.97 -5.91 -26.83
N SER A 68 -8.69 -6.64 -25.97
CA SER A 68 -9.99 -7.20 -26.36
C SER A 68 -10.99 -6.10 -26.72
N ASP A 69 -11.91 -6.36 -27.64
CA ASP A 69 -12.88 -5.36 -28.13
C ASP A 69 -13.77 -4.76 -27.02
N SER A 70 -13.98 -5.51 -25.93
CA SER A 70 -14.62 -5.03 -24.69
C SER A 70 -13.82 -3.92 -23.99
N VAL A 71 -12.49 -4.03 -23.93
CA VAL A 71 -11.60 -3.01 -23.36
C VAL A 71 -11.63 -1.76 -24.23
N VAL A 72 -11.52 -1.91 -25.55
CA VAL A 72 -11.60 -0.78 -26.50
C VAL A 72 -12.94 -0.05 -26.35
N THR A 73 -14.05 -0.79 -26.31
CA THR A 73 -15.40 -0.22 -26.13
C THR A 73 -15.54 0.52 -24.78
N THR A 74 -14.91 0.00 -23.73
CA THR A 74 -14.92 0.64 -22.40
C THR A 74 -14.09 1.93 -22.39
N VAL A 75 -12.95 1.95 -23.08
CA VAL A 75 -12.11 3.15 -23.22
C VAL A 75 -12.84 4.22 -24.05
N VAL A 76 -13.38 3.86 -25.23
CA VAL A 76 -14.16 4.78 -26.07
C VAL A 76 -15.31 5.38 -25.27
N LYS A 77 -16.17 4.57 -24.65
CA LYS A 77 -17.32 5.04 -23.85
C LYS A 77 -16.95 5.92 -22.64
N PHE A 78 -15.70 5.87 -22.17
CA PHE A 78 -15.23 6.73 -21.08
C PHE A 78 -14.65 8.07 -21.59
N MET A 79 -14.16 8.11 -22.82
CA MET A 79 -13.54 9.28 -23.44
C MET A 79 -14.54 10.11 -24.25
N ASP A 80 -15.46 9.42 -24.92
CA ASP A 80 -16.64 9.92 -25.64
C ASP A 80 -17.66 10.52 -24.64
N LYS A 81 -17.63 11.85 -24.51
CA LYS A 81 -18.44 12.65 -23.57
C LYS A 81 -19.75 13.13 -24.18
N ASP A 82 -19.80 13.38 -25.48
CA ASP A 82 -21.03 13.79 -26.17
C ASP A 82 -21.82 12.63 -26.78
N HIS A 83 -21.25 11.41 -26.74
CA HIS A 83 -21.82 10.14 -27.16
C HIS A 83 -21.92 9.95 -28.68
N ASP A 84 -21.04 10.60 -29.46
CA ASP A 84 -20.94 10.46 -30.91
C ASP A 84 -20.24 9.16 -31.39
N SER A 85 -19.74 8.34 -30.46
CA SER A 85 -18.98 7.09 -30.70
C SER A 85 -17.58 7.27 -31.30
N LYS A 86 -17.02 8.47 -31.24
CA LYS A 86 -15.63 8.81 -31.54
C LYS A 86 -14.98 9.48 -30.34
N ILE A 87 -13.79 10.05 -30.53
CA ILE A 87 -13.10 10.87 -29.53
C ILE A 87 -12.51 12.07 -30.25
N ASP A 88 -13.09 13.25 -30.07
CA ASP A 88 -12.58 14.47 -30.70
C ASP A 88 -11.29 14.98 -30.00
N LEU A 89 -10.61 15.95 -30.62
CA LEU A 89 -9.39 16.54 -30.05
C LEU A 89 -9.63 17.20 -28.67
N LYS A 90 -10.80 17.81 -28.43
CA LYS A 90 -11.14 18.44 -27.14
C LYS A 90 -11.40 17.38 -26.08
N GLU A 91 -12.09 16.29 -26.40
CA GLU A 91 -12.32 15.17 -25.50
C GLU A 91 -11.01 14.52 -25.09
N PHE A 92 -10.19 14.19 -26.08
CA PHE A 92 -8.83 13.67 -25.90
C PHE A 92 -7.97 14.60 -25.02
N THR A 93 -8.02 15.92 -25.26
CA THR A 93 -7.25 16.90 -24.47
C THR A 93 -7.84 17.13 -23.07
N SER A 94 -9.16 17.14 -22.93
CA SER A 94 -9.86 17.34 -21.64
C SER A 94 -9.69 16.19 -20.64
N MET A 95 -9.19 15.04 -21.12
CA MET A 95 -8.75 13.92 -20.29
C MET A 95 -7.25 14.00 -19.95
N LEU A 96 -6.46 14.70 -20.77
CA LEU A 96 -5.05 15.03 -20.49
C LEU A 96 -4.93 16.25 -19.55
N GLU A 97 -5.98 17.03 -19.34
CA GLU A 97 -6.04 18.08 -18.34
C GLU A 97 -6.51 17.56 -16.97
N PRO A 98 -5.90 18.00 -15.84
CA PRO A 98 -6.43 17.71 -14.53
C PRO A 98 -7.73 18.49 -14.31
N GLY A 99 -8.84 17.77 -14.13
CA GLY A 99 -10.13 18.38 -13.79
C GLY A 99 -10.04 19.25 -12.52
N PRO A 100 -10.90 20.28 -12.39
CA PRO A 100 -10.86 21.20 -11.25
C PRO A 100 -11.00 20.44 -9.94
N ALA A 101 -10.22 20.85 -8.93
CA ALA A 101 -10.26 20.26 -7.60
C ALA A 101 -11.68 20.30 -7.04
N ARG A 102 -12.39 19.18 -7.09
CA ARG A 102 -13.73 19.07 -6.53
C ARG A 102 -13.63 19.18 -5.01
N SER A 103 -14.23 20.24 -4.48
CA SER A 103 -14.44 20.43 -3.06
C SER A 103 -15.18 19.23 -2.47
N ASN A 104 -14.82 18.86 -1.24
CA ASN A 104 -15.55 17.86 -0.47
C ASN A 104 -16.96 18.37 -0.16
N ASN A 105 -17.94 17.97 -0.98
CA ASN A 105 -19.34 17.85 -0.58
C ASN A 105 -20.12 17.04 -1.61
N MET A 106 -20.43 15.78 -1.28
CA MET A 106 -21.51 15.06 -1.95
C MET A 106 -22.26 14.14 -1.00
N PHE A 107 -23.31 14.71 -0.42
CA PHE A 107 -24.60 14.11 -0.09
C PHE A 107 -24.66 12.71 0.54
N VAL A 108 -25.09 12.71 1.81
CA VAL A 108 -25.90 11.64 2.39
C VAL A 108 -27.18 11.49 1.56
N ALA A 109 -27.39 10.30 0.97
CA ALA A 109 -28.68 9.92 0.38
C ALA A 109 -29.38 8.92 1.30
N THR A 110 -30.41 9.38 1.99
CA THR A 110 -31.28 8.55 2.82
C THR A 110 -32.15 7.63 1.95
N HIS A 111 -32.16 6.33 2.24
CA HIS A 111 -33.24 5.45 1.79
C HIS A 111 -33.97 4.83 2.99
N ALA A 112 -35.19 5.28 3.22
CA ALA A 112 -36.12 4.66 4.13
C ALA A 112 -37.00 3.64 3.39
N GLY A 113 -37.03 2.42 3.94
CA GLY A 113 -38.10 1.41 3.91
C GLY A 113 -38.99 1.23 2.67
N ILE A 114 -38.81 0.08 1.99
CA ILE A 114 -39.90 -0.88 1.73
C ILE A 114 -39.39 -2.26 2.18
N GLY A 115 -40.21 -3.08 2.83
CA GLY A 115 -39.77 -4.28 3.55
C GLY A 115 -40.38 -5.62 3.10
N ALA A 116 -40.28 -6.60 4.00
CA ALA A 116 -40.94 -7.91 4.03
C ALA A 116 -40.39 -9.06 3.13
N SER A 117 -39.58 -9.92 3.77
CA SER A 117 -39.59 -11.39 3.67
C SER A 117 -39.39 -12.11 2.32
N HIS A 118 -38.39 -13.00 2.24
CA HIS A 118 -38.62 -14.45 2.34
C HIS A 118 -37.31 -15.24 2.54
N SER A 119 -37.44 -16.50 2.99
CA SER A 119 -36.34 -17.33 3.50
C SER A 119 -35.74 -18.29 2.47
N ARG A 120 -34.49 -18.72 2.71
CA ARG A 120 -33.79 -19.90 2.14
C ARG A 120 -33.42 -19.79 0.64
N HIS A 121 -32.14 -19.93 0.33
CA HIS A 121 -31.55 -21.21 -0.09
C HIS A 121 -30.01 -21.12 -0.09
N ALA A 122 -29.36 -22.23 0.25
CA ALA A 122 -27.91 -22.39 0.15
C ALA A 122 -27.55 -23.21 -1.10
N ASN A 123 -26.28 -23.16 -1.48
CA ASN A 123 -25.60 -24.00 -2.48
C ASN A 123 -26.10 -23.92 -3.94
N ALA A 124 -25.30 -23.29 -4.80
CA ALA A 124 -24.43 -24.03 -5.76
C ALA A 124 -23.70 -23.06 -6.69
N LEU A 125 -22.37 -23.24 -6.84
CA LEU A 125 -21.64 -23.29 -8.13
C LEU A 125 -20.11 -23.24 -7.90
N VAL A 126 -19.55 -24.40 -7.54
CA VAL A 126 -18.14 -24.69 -7.86
C VAL A 126 -18.13 -25.30 -9.26
N ALA A 127 -17.65 -24.55 -10.25
CA ALA A 127 -17.44 -25.05 -11.61
C ALA A 127 -16.16 -24.48 -12.22
N LYS A 128 -15.09 -25.28 -12.22
CA LYS A 128 -13.86 -25.02 -13.01
C LYS A 128 -14.21 -24.89 -14.50
N ARG A 129 -13.79 -23.81 -15.16
CA ARG A 129 -13.28 -23.88 -16.56
C ARG A 129 -12.39 -22.69 -16.95
N ARG A 130 -11.13 -23.03 -17.19
CA ARG A 130 -10.10 -22.39 -18.03
C ARG A 130 -10.45 -21.06 -18.72
N GLY A 131 -9.66 -20.02 -18.39
CA GLY A 131 -8.93 -19.26 -19.40
C GLY A 131 -9.69 -18.31 -20.32
N CYS A 132 -10.24 -17.21 -19.78
CA CYS A 132 -10.15 -15.88 -20.41
C CYS A 132 -10.49 -14.80 -19.37
N LEU A 133 -9.48 -14.23 -18.69
CA LEU A 133 -9.70 -13.11 -17.79
C LEU A 133 -9.53 -11.80 -18.57
N CYS A 134 -10.50 -11.48 -19.42
CA CYS A 134 -10.62 -10.14 -20.01
C CYS A 134 -11.02 -9.14 -18.90
N MET A 135 -10.04 -8.72 -18.10
CA MET A 135 -10.24 -7.62 -17.16
C MET A 135 -10.52 -6.36 -17.97
N ALA A 136 -11.79 -5.94 -18.02
CA ALA A 136 -12.16 -4.62 -18.45
C ALA A 136 -11.31 -3.61 -17.66
N LEU A 137 -10.50 -2.81 -18.37
CA LEU A 137 -9.60 -1.86 -17.72
C LEU A 137 -10.44 -0.82 -17.01
N SER A 138 -10.46 -0.88 -15.67
CA SER A 138 -11.12 0.14 -14.85
C SER A 138 -10.59 1.55 -15.20
N PRO A 139 -11.37 2.62 -14.99
CA PRO A 139 -10.92 4.00 -15.21
C PRO A 139 -9.60 4.34 -14.51
N VAL A 140 -9.29 3.68 -13.39
CA VAL A 140 -8.01 3.81 -12.69
C VAL A 140 -6.85 3.27 -13.53
N HIS A 141 -7.00 2.09 -14.15
CA HIS A 141 -5.97 1.51 -15.02
C HIS A 141 -5.74 2.36 -16.27
N ILE A 142 -6.82 2.92 -16.84
CA ILE A 142 -6.74 3.86 -17.97
C ILE A 142 -5.96 5.12 -17.56
N ALA A 143 -6.29 5.73 -16.42
CA ALA A 143 -5.58 6.91 -15.90
C ALA A 143 -4.09 6.66 -15.59
N VAL A 144 -3.72 5.46 -15.11
CA VAL A 144 -2.31 5.07 -14.91
C VAL A 144 -1.60 4.88 -16.25
N ALA A 145 -2.22 4.19 -17.21
CA ALA A 145 -1.63 4.00 -18.55
C ALA A 145 -1.38 5.33 -19.26
N LEU A 146 -2.31 6.29 -19.13
CA LEU A 146 -2.16 7.65 -19.68
C LEU A 146 -1.04 8.44 -18.99
N ARG A 147 -0.93 8.37 -17.65
CA ARG A 147 0.20 8.95 -16.90
C ARG A 147 1.54 8.35 -17.30
N TYR A 148 1.59 7.03 -17.54
CA TYR A 148 2.77 6.33 -18.03
C TYR A 148 3.18 6.83 -19.43
N VAL A 149 2.24 6.84 -20.40
CA VAL A 149 2.47 7.31 -21.77
C VAL A 149 2.93 8.77 -21.76
N ARG A 150 2.29 9.65 -20.97
CA ARG A 150 2.64 11.07 -20.87
C ARG A 150 4.10 11.28 -20.44
N ARG A 151 4.55 10.56 -19.39
CA ARG A 151 5.95 10.63 -18.92
C ARG A 151 6.93 10.06 -19.96
N ARG A 152 6.62 8.91 -20.56
CA ARG A 152 7.46 8.30 -21.64
C ARG A 152 7.61 9.21 -22.86
N ALA A 153 6.59 10.00 -23.18
CA ALA A 153 6.59 10.92 -24.31
C ALA A 153 7.11 12.34 -23.96
N GLY A 154 7.52 12.59 -22.71
CA GLY A 154 8.05 13.90 -22.29
C GLY A 154 7.04 15.06 -22.38
N LEU A 155 5.74 14.76 -22.41
CA LEU A 155 4.70 15.75 -22.70
C LEU A 155 4.52 16.72 -21.52
N PRO A 156 4.68 18.04 -21.72
CA PRO A 156 4.51 19.02 -20.65
C PRO A 156 3.07 19.07 -20.15
N GLY A 157 2.92 19.57 -18.93
CA GLY A 157 1.65 19.86 -18.28
C GLY A 157 1.88 20.13 -16.80
N LYS A 158 0.82 20.56 -16.09
CA LYS A 158 0.82 20.54 -14.62
C LYS A 158 0.88 19.10 -14.14
N VAL A 159 2.10 18.60 -13.99
CA VAL A 159 2.38 17.46 -13.12
C VAL A 159 2.03 17.92 -11.72
N ASN A 160 0.89 17.48 -11.19
CA ASN A 160 0.66 17.53 -9.75
C ASN A 160 1.90 16.87 -9.12
N GLY A 161 2.61 17.60 -8.26
CA GLY A 161 3.95 17.22 -7.79
C GLY A 161 3.99 15.77 -7.29
N GLY A 162 5.13 15.11 -7.51
CA GLY A 162 5.30 13.74 -7.04
C GLY A 162 5.01 13.65 -5.54
N ALA A 163 4.36 12.56 -5.15
CA ALA A 163 3.82 12.37 -3.81
C ALA A 163 4.16 10.98 -3.29
N VAL A 164 4.36 10.86 -1.97
CA VAL A 164 4.55 9.57 -1.30
C VAL A 164 3.41 9.28 -0.34
N HIS A 165 2.79 8.11 -0.52
CA HIS A 165 1.81 7.57 0.41
C HIS A 165 2.46 6.44 1.22
N PHE A 166 2.63 6.66 2.52
CA PHE A 166 3.06 5.62 3.46
C PHE A 166 1.84 4.77 3.82
N VAL A 167 1.76 3.55 3.30
CA VAL A 167 0.57 2.70 3.40
C VAL A 167 0.89 1.46 4.24
N GLY A 168 0.08 1.22 5.27
CA GLY A 168 0.08 -0.05 5.99
C GLY A 168 -0.60 -1.15 5.17
N SER A 169 0.13 -2.23 4.86
CA SER A 169 -0.43 -3.39 4.16
C SER A 169 -1.26 -4.31 5.06
N GLY A 170 -1.24 -4.10 6.38
CA GLY A 170 -1.62 -5.13 7.35
C GLY A 170 -0.57 -6.25 7.46
N CYS A 171 -0.86 -7.27 8.27
CA CYS A 171 0.05 -8.40 8.53
C CYS A 171 -0.45 -9.77 8.06
N ALA A 172 -1.73 -9.87 7.73
CA ALA A 172 -2.49 -11.10 7.48
C ALA A 172 -2.52 -11.46 5.98
N GLU A 173 -3.66 -11.98 5.52
CA GLU A 173 -3.98 -12.17 4.11
C GLU A 173 -4.19 -10.84 3.37
N ILE A 174 -4.50 -10.98 2.08
CA ILE A 174 -4.57 -9.91 1.08
C ILE A 174 -5.59 -8.82 1.40
N ASP A 175 -6.65 -9.16 2.14
CA ASP A 175 -7.73 -8.28 2.60
C ASP A 175 -7.39 -7.51 3.89
N GLY A 176 -6.22 -7.76 4.48
CA GLY A 176 -5.69 -7.02 5.63
C GLY A 176 -5.26 -5.58 5.33
N ILE A 177 -5.32 -5.14 4.07
CA ILE A 177 -5.08 -3.76 3.66
C ILE A 177 -6.38 -2.93 3.72
N SER A 178 -6.27 -1.66 4.14
CA SER A 178 -7.43 -0.76 4.12
C SER A 178 -7.90 -0.46 2.68
N VAL A 179 -9.20 -0.17 2.51
CA VAL A 179 -9.78 0.21 1.21
C VAL A 179 -9.02 1.38 0.57
N ARG A 180 -8.59 2.36 1.39
CA ARG A 180 -7.75 3.49 0.95
C ARG A 180 -6.37 3.02 0.47
N GLY A 181 -5.71 2.12 1.20
CA GLY A 181 -4.42 1.53 0.81
C GLY A 181 -4.51 0.78 -0.52
N ALA A 182 -5.51 -0.09 -0.68
CA ALA A 182 -5.78 -0.81 -1.92
C ALA A 182 -6.10 0.13 -3.10
N SER A 183 -6.84 1.23 -2.85
CA SER A 183 -7.11 2.24 -3.87
C SER A 183 -5.85 2.97 -4.33
N LEU A 184 -4.94 3.29 -3.41
CA LEU A 184 -3.67 3.93 -3.75
C LEU A 184 -2.77 2.98 -4.54
N LEU A 185 -2.60 1.72 -4.11
CA LEU A 185 -1.82 0.72 -4.84
C LEU A 185 -2.30 0.54 -6.29
N ARG A 186 -3.62 0.46 -6.53
CA ARG A 186 -4.22 0.36 -7.88
C ARG A 186 -3.94 1.56 -8.80
N SER A 187 -3.57 2.70 -8.23
CA SER A 187 -3.44 3.99 -8.94
C SER A 187 -2.02 4.57 -8.90
N CYS A 188 -1.08 3.88 -8.25
CA CYS A 188 0.29 4.33 -8.05
C CYS A 188 1.19 4.03 -9.26
N ASP A 189 2.17 4.89 -9.46
CA ASP A 189 3.16 4.80 -10.54
C ASP A 189 4.39 3.98 -10.12
N ALA A 190 4.65 3.90 -8.82
CA ALA A 190 5.69 3.07 -8.21
C ALA A 190 5.25 2.60 -6.81
N VAL A 191 5.62 1.37 -6.45
CA VAL A 191 5.46 0.82 -5.10
C VAL A 191 6.84 0.42 -4.56
N VAL A 192 7.15 0.87 -3.33
CA VAL A 192 8.40 0.56 -2.62
C VAL A 192 8.06 -0.24 -1.36
N TYR A 193 8.49 -1.51 -1.31
CA TYR A 193 8.11 -2.47 -0.26
C TYR A 193 9.30 -3.28 0.26
N ASP A 194 9.19 -3.84 1.47
CA ASP A 194 10.27 -4.52 2.19
C ASP A 194 9.89 -5.96 2.63
N ASP A 195 10.84 -6.65 3.30
CA ASP A 195 10.82 -8.09 3.64
C ASP A 195 9.54 -8.58 4.32
N LEU A 196 8.83 -7.72 5.06
CA LEU A 196 7.67 -8.12 5.86
C LEU A 196 6.33 -7.99 5.12
N VAL A 197 6.30 -7.21 4.03
CA VAL A 197 5.12 -7.02 3.18
C VAL A 197 4.81 -8.32 2.45
N ASP A 198 3.56 -8.79 2.52
CA ASP A 198 3.16 -9.94 1.73
C ASP A 198 3.08 -9.56 0.24
N VAL A 199 3.91 -10.19 -0.59
CA VAL A 199 4.01 -9.88 -2.02
C VAL A 199 2.71 -10.15 -2.78
N SER A 200 1.78 -10.95 -2.23
CA SER A 200 0.44 -11.12 -2.80
C SER A 200 -0.34 -9.81 -2.86
N VAL A 201 -0.20 -8.93 -1.85
CA VAL A 201 -0.80 -7.58 -1.81
C VAL A 201 -0.30 -6.75 -3.00
N VAL A 202 1.01 -6.72 -3.22
CA VAL A 202 1.64 -6.02 -4.37
C VAL A 202 1.15 -6.63 -5.69
N ASN A 203 1.15 -7.95 -5.80
CA ASN A 203 0.80 -8.64 -7.04
C ASN A 203 -0.67 -8.48 -7.45
N HIS A 204 -1.58 -8.33 -6.48
CA HIS A 204 -3.02 -8.22 -6.71
C HIS A 204 -3.52 -6.78 -6.85
N TYR A 205 -3.00 -5.84 -6.05
CA TYR A 205 -3.49 -4.46 -6.08
C TYR A 205 -2.69 -3.55 -7.01
N CYS A 206 -1.39 -3.73 -7.20
CA CYS A 206 -0.62 -2.85 -8.06
C CYS A 206 -0.85 -3.17 -9.55
N PRO A 207 -0.90 -2.17 -10.43
CA PRO A 207 -0.82 -2.40 -11.87
C PRO A 207 0.36 -3.31 -12.23
N PRO A 208 0.27 -4.09 -13.32
CA PRO A 208 1.42 -4.83 -13.82
C PRO A 208 2.49 -3.87 -14.32
N GLU A 209 3.74 -4.33 -14.36
CA GLU A 209 4.76 -3.63 -15.13
C GLU A 209 4.39 -3.62 -16.61
N PRO A 210 4.69 -2.54 -17.36
CA PRO A 210 5.51 -1.39 -16.94
C PRO A 210 4.71 -0.22 -16.35
N PHE A 211 3.40 -0.35 -16.09
CA PHE A 211 2.56 0.75 -15.64
C PHE A 211 2.82 1.20 -14.20
N CYS A 212 3.26 0.29 -13.34
CA CYS A 212 3.67 0.56 -11.96
C CYS A 212 5.03 -0.10 -11.69
N GLN A 213 6.04 0.67 -11.29
CA GLN A 213 7.36 0.11 -10.93
C GLN A 213 7.30 -0.61 -9.60
N ARG A 214 7.71 -1.89 -9.54
CA ARG A 214 7.60 -2.72 -8.33
C ARG A 214 8.97 -2.87 -7.66
N ILE A 215 9.28 -1.97 -6.74
CA ILE A 215 10.63 -1.82 -6.19
C ILE A 215 10.72 -2.47 -4.80
N TYR A 216 11.45 -3.58 -4.73
CA TYR A 216 11.77 -4.25 -3.48
C TYR A 216 13.00 -3.62 -2.82
N ALA A 217 12.79 -3.01 -1.66
CA ALA A 217 13.77 -2.36 -0.80
C ALA A 217 14.18 -3.21 0.42
N GLY A 218 13.84 -4.50 0.40
CA GLY A 218 14.22 -5.46 1.42
C GLY A 218 15.71 -5.83 1.41
N LYS A 219 16.16 -6.58 2.42
CA LYS A 219 17.57 -6.97 2.57
C LYS A 219 17.95 -8.05 1.56
N ARG A 220 18.54 -7.66 0.43
CA ARG A 220 19.16 -8.61 -0.52
C ARG A 220 20.35 -9.34 0.15
N GLY A 221 20.10 -10.56 0.62
CA GLY A 221 21.10 -11.60 0.88
C GLY A 221 22.06 -11.39 2.05
N GLY A 222 21.76 -12.04 3.18
CA GLY A 222 22.74 -12.64 4.12
C GLY A 222 23.74 -11.78 4.90
N ASN A 223 24.48 -10.88 4.24
CA ASN A 223 25.83 -10.46 4.68
C ASN A 223 26.02 -8.93 4.86
N ALA A 224 24.98 -8.10 4.72
CA ALA A 224 25.10 -6.66 4.97
C ALA A 224 24.79 -6.30 6.45
N PRO A 225 25.71 -5.64 7.20
CA PRO A 225 25.45 -5.21 8.57
C PRO A 225 24.33 -4.16 8.63
N SER A 226 23.69 -4.07 9.79
CA SER A 226 22.41 -3.41 9.95
C SER A 226 22.46 -1.88 10.08
N THR A 227 21.31 -1.28 9.77
CA THR A 227 20.66 -0.05 10.33
C THR A 227 20.80 1.32 9.68
N LEU A 228 21.91 1.74 9.06
CA LEU A 228 22.03 3.12 8.51
C LEU A 228 22.04 3.25 6.97
N PRO A 229 22.86 2.53 6.19
CA PRO A 229 22.95 2.77 4.74
C PRO A 229 21.63 2.53 3.98
N LEU A 230 20.89 1.49 4.36
CA LEU A 230 19.67 1.08 3.65
C LEU A 230 18.52 2.09 3.79
N GLN A 231 18.41 2.80 4.92
CA GLN A 231 17.31 3.77 5.10
C GLN A 231 17.55 5.01 4.24
N ASN A 232 18.79 5.56 4.26
CA ASN A 232 19.15 6.69 3.40
C ASN A 232 18.90 6.37 1.91
N HIS A 233 19.25 5.17 1.44
CA HIS A 233 18.96 4.77 0.06
C HIS A 233 17.45 4.65 -0.24
N ILE A 234 16.61 4.26 0.72
CA ILE A 234 15.14 4.28 0.56
C ILE A 234 14.65 5.72 0.46
N ASP A 235 15.13 6.60 1.33
CA ASP A 235 14.72 7.99 1.38
C ASP A 235 15.18 8.76 0.12
N GLU A 236 16.36 8.46 -0.40
CA GLU A 236 16.89 8.93 -1.69
C GLU A 236 16.05 8.42 -2.87
N LEU A 237 15.76 7.11 -2.93
CA LEU A 237 14.91 6.50 -3.95
C LEU A 237 13.50 7.13 -3.97
N LEU A 238 12.88 7.33 -2.80
CA LEU A 238 11.58 7.98 -2.70
C LEU A 238 11.66 9.41 -3.25
N GLN A 239 12.70 10.17 -2.92
CA GLN A 239 12.93 11.51 -3.47
C GLN A 239 13.13 11.51 -4.99
N GLU A 240 13.88 10.56 -5.56
CA GLU A 240 14.08 10.44 -7.01
C GLU A 240 12.76 10.18 -7.74
N LEU A 241 11.97 9.21 -7.27
CA LEU A 241 10.66 8.89 -7.84
C LEU A 241 9.71 10.10 -7.76
N MET A 242 9.69 10.82 -6.64
CA MET A 242 8.86 12.01 -6.48
C MET A 242 9.33 13.19 -7.33
N ARG A 243 10.65 13.41 -7.48
CA ARG A 243 11.22 14.41 -8.42
C ARG A 243 10.87 14.08 -9.87
N ALA A 244 10.75 12.80 -10.22
CA ALA A 244 10.22 12.33 -11.50
C ALA A 244 8.68 12.45 -11.64
N GLY A 245 8.00 13.10 -10.69
CA GLY A 245 6.56 13.35 -10.72
C GLY A 245 5.71 12.08 -10.51
N MET A 246 6.23 11.09 -9.79
CA MET A 246 5.51 9.83 -9.54
C MET A 246 4.62 9.92 -8.30
N GLN A 247 3.46 9.26 -8.38
CA GLN A 247 2.62 8.90 -7.24
C GLN A 247 3.16 7.59 -6.68
N VAL A 248 3.93 7.69 -5.59
CA VAL A 248 4.67 6.59 -4.99
C VAL A 248 3.90 6.04 -3.79
N VAL A 249 3.80 4.71 -3.66
CA VAL A 249 3.34 4.06 -2.43
C VAL A 249 4.53 3.42 -1.73
N ARG A 250 4.92 3.94 -0.57
CA ARG A 250 5.82 3.25 0.36
C ARG A 250 4.96 2.29 1.18
N LEU A 251 4.88 1.04 0.73
CA LEU A 251 4.10 -0.02 1.35
C LEU A 251 4.91 -0.65 2.49
N LYS A 252 4.32 -0.70 3.69
CA LYS A 252 4.98 -1.15 4.93
C LYS A 252 4.09 -2.18 5.62
N ALA A 253 4.70 -3.21 6.19
CA ALA A 253 3.95 -4.27 6.87
C ALA A 253 3.26 -3.77 8.14
N GLY A 254 2.04 -4.23 8.39
CA GLY A 254 1.25 -3.83 9.55
C GLY A 254 0.75 -2.39 9.46
N ASP A 255 1.05 -1.60 10.49
CA ASP A 255 0.74 -0.18 10.55
C ASP A 255 2.03 0.68 10.49
N PRO A 256 2.11 1.74 9.66
CA PRO A 256 3.31 2.55 9.53
C PRO A 256 3.75 3.30 10.80
N LEU A 257 2.80 3.63 11.69
CA LEU A 257 3.01 4.45 12.89
C LEU A 257 3.51 3.62 14.08
N ILE A 258 3.31 2.30 14.08
CA ILE A 258 3.70 1.41 15.20
C ILE A 258 5.03 0.72 14.89
N PHE A 259 6.12 1.30 15.39
CA PHE A 259 7.52 0.89 15.14
C PHE A 259 7.94 0.78 13.67
N GLY A 260 7.16 1.34 12.73
CA GLY A 260 7.46 1.33 11.29
C GLY A 260 8.61 2.24 10.85
N ARG A 261 9.25 2.98 11.76
CA ARG A 261 10.31 3.98 11.50
C ARG A 261 9.91 5.12 10.54
N ILE A 262 8.61 5.41 10.46
CA ILE A 262 8.06 6.40 9.52
C ILE A 262 8.53 7.84 9.78
N SER A 263 8.93 8.20 11.01
CA SER A 263 9.40 9.56 11.33
C SER A 263 10.63 9.97 10.51
N ASP A 264 11.56 9.03 10.28
CA ASP A 264 12.76 9.26 9.48
C ASP A 264 12.35 9.53 8.00
N GLU A 265 11.49 8.67 7.44
CA GLU A 265 10.98 8.75 6.06
C GLU A 265 10.13 10.02 5.82
N LEU A 266 9.35 10.48 6.81
CA LEU A 266 8.57 11.72 6.75
C LEU A 266 9.47 12.95 6.76
N ALA A 267 10.44 13.03 7.66
CA ALA A 267 11.37 14.16 7.72
C ALA A 267 12.18 14.30 6.42
N ALA A 268 12.54 13.18 5.78
CA ALA A 268 13.18 13.18 4.46
C ALA A 268 12.24 13.70 3.36
N ALA A 269 10.96 13.33 3.38
CA ALA A 269 9.95 13.82 2.45
C ALA A 269 9.68 15.34 2.63
N GLU A 270 9.47 15.80 3.87
CA GLU A 270 9.28 17.21 4.21
C GLU A 270 10.46 18.07 3.76
N LYS A 271 11.69 17.63 4.03
CA LYS A 271 12.93 18.30 3.58
C LYS A 271 13.03 18.39 2.05
N ALA A 272 12.44 17.46 1.32
CA ALA A 272 12.40 17.47 -0.14
C ALA A 272 11.26 18.33 -0.73
N GLY A 273 10.38 18.90 0.10
CA GLY A 273 9.26 19.74 -0.34
C GLY A 273 8.15 18.97 -1.07
N VAL A 274 8.06 17.66 -0.87
CA VAL A 274 7.10 16.77 -1.56
C VAL A 274 5.80 16.60 -0.76
N SER A 275 4.70 16.30 -1.46
CA SER A 275 3.45 15.95 -0.78
C SER A 275 3.56 14.54 -0.19
N CYS A 276 3.29 14.38 1.10
CA CYS A 276 3.22 13.07 1.73
C CYS A 276 1.90 12.83 2.47
N SER A 277 1.53 11.57 2.65
CA SER A 277 0.37 11.19 3.47
C SER A 277 0.55 9.82 4.08
N ILE A 278 -0.08 9.59 5.24
CA ILE A 278 -0.07 8.31 5.94
C ILE A 278 -1.44 7.64 5.79
N VAL A 279 -1.44 6.34 5.51
CA VAL A 279 -2.63 5.48 5.52
C VAL A 279 -2.39 4.35 6.51
N PRO A 280 -3.10 4.34 7.65
CA PRO A 280 -3.02 3.28 8.63
C PRO A 280 -3.34 1.89 8.06
N GLY A 281 -2.79 0.87 8.71
CA GLY A 281 -3.06 -0.55 8.44
C GLY A 281 -3.36 -1.31 9.73
N PHE A 282 -3.78 -2.57 9.62
CA PHE A 282 -3.96 -3.39 10.82
C PHE A 282 -2.60 -3.83 11.37
N SER A 283 -2.28 -3.37 12.58
CA SER A 283 -1.03 -3.72 13.26
C SER A 283 -0.96 -5.21 13.56
N SER A 284 0.25 -5.78 13.54
CA SER A 284 0.51 -7.17 13.92
C SER A 284 -0.08 -7.52 15.28
N ILE A 285 -0.10 -6.55 16.21
CA ILE A 285 -0.69 -6.67 17.55
C ILE A 285 -2.20 -6.99 17.44
N GLN A 286 -2.94 -6.21 16.66
CA GLN A 286 -4.39 -6.39 16.48
C GLN A 286 -4.68 -7.71 15.75
N VAL A 287 -3.89 -8.03 14.72
CA VAL A 287 -4.04 -9.27 13.93
C VAL A 287 -3.75 -10.51 14.79
N ALA A 288 -2.67 -10.49 15.60
CA ALA A 288 -2.32 -11.58 16.49
C ALA A 288 -3.38 -11.80 17.58
N ALA A 289 -3.86 -10.72 18.20
CA ALA A 289 -4.91 -10.79 19.20
C ALA A 289 -6.22 -11.35 18.61
N ALA A 290 -6.63 -10.85 17.44
CA ALA A 290 -7.83 -11.33 16.74
C ALA A 290 -7.74 -12.81 16.33
N SER A 291 -6.58 -13.27 15.85
CA SER A 291 -6.44 -14.65 15.34
C SER A 291 -6.55 -15.72 16.44
N ILE A 292 -6.17 -15.39 17.68
CA ILE A 292 -6.37 -16.25 18.86
C ILE A 292 -7.61 -15.88 19.69
N ARG A 293 -8.34 -14.83 19.29
CA ARG A 293 -9.49 -14.27 20.04
C ARG A 293 -9.12 -13.83 21.46
N LEU A 294 -7.95 -13.23 21.62
CA LEU A 294 -7.52 -12.54 22.83
C LEU A 294 -8.02 -11.09 22.77
N PRO A 295 -8.93 -10.65 23.65
CA PRO A 295 -9.24 -9.24 23.79
C PRO A 295 -7.98 -8.52 24.31
N LEU A 296 -7.53 -7.47 23.61
CA LEU A 296 -6.41 -6.65 24.10
C LEU A 296 -6.77 -5.90 25.39
N THR A 297 -8.04 -5.56 25.57
CA THR A 297 -8.60 -5.04 26.81
C THR A 297 -9.88 -5.79 27.16
N LYS A 298 -10.17 -5.88 28.46
CA LYS A 298 -11.35 -6.51 29.03
C LYS A 298 -11.69 -5.79 30.34
N ARG A 299 -12.93 -5.31 30.47
CA ARG A 299 -13.42 -4.66 31.71
C ARG A 299 -13.17 -5.57 32.92
N ASP A 300 -12.81 -4.98 34.05
CA ASP A 300 -12.58 -5.66 35.33
C ASP A 300 -11.39 -6.67 35.34
N VAL A 301 -10.61 -6.74 34.26
CA VAL A 301 -9.49 -7.70 34.09
C VAL A 301 -8.23 -7.05 33.54
N GLY A 302 -8.37 -6.23 32.49
CA GLY A 302 -7.25 -5.54 31.87
C GLY A 302 -7.69 -4.32 31.07
N GLU A 303 -7.38 -3.14 31.59
CA GLU A 303 -7.82 -1.85 31.05
C GLU A 303 -6.67 -1.08 30.39
N SER A 304 -5.43 -1.57 30.56
CA SER A 304 -4.21 -1.00 30.00
C SER A 304 -3.49 -1.96 29.03
N VAL A 305 -2.98 -1.41 27.92
CA VAL A 305 -2.13 -2.13 26.96
C VAL A 305 -0.85 -1.33 26.76
N LEU A 306 0.30 -1.94 27.07
CA LEU A 306 1.61 -1.34 26.84
C LEU A 306 2.28 -1.98 25.62
N ILE A 307 2.66 -1.16 24.64
CA ILE A 307 3.31 -1.61 23.41
C ILE A 307 4.80 -1.29 23.50
N LEU A 308 5.67 -2.30 23.46
CA LEU A 308 7.14 -2.14 23.52
C LEU A 308 7.85 -2.84 22.37
N SER A 309 9.02 -2.32 22.02
CA SER A 309 9.97 -2.99 21.13
C SER A 309 11.01 -3.73 21.96
N GLY A 310 11.01 -5.06 21.85
CA GLY A 310 12.05 -5.92 22.43
C GLY A 310 13.28 -6.09 21.53
N HIS A 311 13.45 -5.26 20.48
CA HIS A 311 14.65 -5.30 19.64
C HIS A 311 15.95 -4.97 20.40
N LYS A 312 15.81 -4.17 21.46
CA LYS A 312 16.84 -3.91 22.47
C LYS A 312 16.35 -4.39 23.83
N GLU A 313 17.26 -4.44 24.80
CA GLU A 313 16.91 -4.57 26.22
C GLU A 313 16.09 -3.36 26.70
N LEU A 314 15.12 -3.58 27.60
CA LEU A 314 14.05 -2.62 27.91
C LEU A 314 14.42 -1.49 28.90
N SER A 315 15.60 -1.46 29.52
CA SER A 315 15.91 -0.52 30.63
C SER A 315 14.88 -0.55 31.79
N ASP A 316 15.11 0.23 32.85
CA ASP A 316 14.41 0.01 34.13
C ASP A 316 13.01 0.65 34.14
N SER A 317 12.83 1.78 33.46
CA SER A 317 11.53 2.46 33.38
C SER A 317 10.52 1.69 32.53
N GLN A 318 10.92 1.10 31.39
CA GLN A 318 10.00 0.30 30.57
C GLN A 318 9.66 -1.03 31.25
N VAL A 319 10.58 -1.62 32.02
CA VAL A 319 10.28 -2.77 32.89
C VAL A 319 9.25 -2.40 33.94
N LEU A 320 9.45 -1.29 34.67
CA LEU A 320 8.48 -0.82 35.66
C LEU A 320 7.10 -0.55 35.03
N SER A 321 7.05 0.07 33.85
CA SER A 321 5.79 0.24 33.09
C SER A 321 5.16 -1.11 32.71
N ALA A 322 5.96 -2.07 32.27
CA ALA A 322 5.49 -3.40 31.87
C ALA A 322 4.96 -4.22 33.05
N CYS A 323 5.55 -4.09 34.24
CA CYS A 323 5.06 -4.72 35.47
C CYS A 323 3.72 -4.14 35.97
N ASN A 324 3.38 -2.91 35.57
CA ASN A 324 2.13 -2.22 35.95
C ASN A 324 1.03 -2.29 34.87
N ALA A 325 1.33 -2.79 33.67
CA ALA A 325 0.37 -2.94 32.59
C ALA A 325 -0.38 -4.29 32.68
N ASP A 326 -1.65 -4.29 32.29
CA ASP A 326 -2.46 -5.53 32.28
C ASP A 326 -2.12 -6.46 31.12
N LEU A 327 -1.71 -5.87 30.01
CA LEU A 327 -1.22 -6.56 28.84
C LEU A 327 -0.01 -5.82 28.26
N VAL A 328 1.11 -6.53 28.14
CA VAL A 328 2.30 -6.06 27.44
C VAL A 328 2.36 -6.74 26.08
N ALA A 329 2.33 -5.94 25.01
CA ALA A 329 2.49 -6.38 23.62
C ALA A 329 3.92 -6.06 23.16
N LEU A 330 4.74 -7.10 23.07
CA LEU A 330 6.13 -7.00 22.63
C LEU A 330 6.27 -7.28 21.13
N LEU A 331 6.88 -6.35 20.41
CA LEU A 331 7.26 -6.48 19.01
C LEU A 331 8.78 -6.64 18.88
N MET A 332 9.24 -7.39 17.87
CA MET A 332 10.66 -7.67 17.59
C MET A 332 11.44 -8.31 18.77
N ALA A 333 10.74 -8.95 19.71
CA ALA A 333 11.28 -9.35 21.00
C ALA A 333 11.87 -10.76 21.06
N THR A 334 11.54 -11.66 20.11
CA THR A 334 11.88 -13.10 20.18
C THR A 334 13.32 -13.37 20.58
N LYS A 335 14.30 -12.80 19.86
CA LYS A 335 15.73 -13.00 20.13
C LYS A 335 16.21 -12.55 21.52
N ASN A 336 15.50 -11.64 22.16
CA ASN A 336 15.85 -11.09 23.48
C ASN A 336 14.88 -11.56 24.58
N ILE A 337 13.94 -12.47 24.28
CA ILE A 337 12.79 -12.74 25.15
C ILE A 337 13.19 -13.28 26.53
N GLU A 338 14.24 -14.11 26.59
CA GLU A 338 14.83 -14.61 27.83
C GLU A 338 15.28 -13.47 28.75
N ARG A 339 16.08 -12.53 28.23
CA ARG A 339 16.57 -11.37 28.99
C ARG A 339 15.44 -10.41 29.35
N ILE A 340 14.42 -10.28 28.51
CA ILE A 340 13.23 -9.49 28.81
C ILE A 340 12.45 -10.13 29.96
N ALA A 341 12.28 -11.46 29.96
CA ALA A 341 11.56 -12.17 31.00
C ALA A 341 12.29 -12.16 32.35
N ASP A 342 13.62 -12.40 32.38
CA ASP A 342 14.45 -12.24 33.59
C ASP A 342 14.28 -10.84 34.19
N ARG A 343 14.38 -9.79 33.36
CA ARG A 343 14.18 -8.41 33.81
C ARG A 343 12.77 -8.14 34.33
N MET A 344 11.73 -8.66 33.66
CA MET A 344 10.34 -8.48 34.11
C MET A 344 10.05 -9.23 35.41
N MET A 345 10.68 -10.40 35.63
CA MET A 345 10.63 -11.11 36.92
C MET A 345 11.37 -10.33 38.02
N ARG A 346 12.57 -9.80 37.76
CA ARG A 346 13.29 -8.90 38.70
C ARG A 346 12.52 -7.61 38.99
N GLY A 347 11.75 -7.12 38.02
CA GLY A 347 10.83 -5.99 38.16
C GLY A 347 9.56 -6.30 38.97
N GLY A 348 9.34 -7.55 39.39
CA GLY A 348 8.27 -7.95 40.28
C GLY A 348 7.14 -8.77 39.65
N LEU A 349 7.19 -9.10 38.35
CA LEU A 349 6.19 -10.02 37.78
C LEU A 349 6.41 -11.47 38.28
N PRO A 350 5.35 -12.19 38.68
CA PRO A 350 5.48 -13.60 39.07
C PRO A 350 6.09 -14.46 37.97
N ALA A 351 6.98 -15.38 38.33
CA ALA A 351 7.64 -16.29 37.38
C ALA A 351 6.65 -17.14 36.54
N ARG A 352 5.46 -17.41 37.08
CA ARG A 352 4.36 -18.11 36.41
C ARG A 352 3.51 -17.26 35.45
N THR A 353 3.78 -15.96 35.32
CA THR A 353 2.95 -15.06 34.48
C THR A 353 2.92 -15.59 33.05
N ALA A 354 1.73 -15.71 32.47
CA ALA A 354 1.57 -16.26 31.14
C ALA A 354 2.27 -15.44 30.05
N VAL A 355 2.89 -16.15 29.12
CA VAL A 355 3.51 -15.64 27.91
C VAL A 355 2.90 -16.40 26.73
N ILE A 356 2.44 -15.67 25.71
CA ILE A 356 1.96 -16.26 24.45
C ILE A 356 2.59 -15.57 23.26
N ALA A 357 3.22 -16.34 22.37
CA ALA A 357 3.80 -15.86 21.13
C ALA A 357 2.96 -16.31 19.93
N ILE A 358 2.70 -15.39 19.00
CA ILE A 358 1.97 -15.65 17.75
C ILE A 358 2.88 -15.28 16.59
N GLN A 359 3.43 -16.29 15.92
CA GLN A 359 4.25 -16.15 14.71
C GLN A 359 3.37 -16.18 13.47
N TRP A 360 3.70 -15.37 12.46
CA TRP A 360 2.93 -15.28 11.20
C TRP A 360 1.42 -15.03 11.43
N ALA A 361 1.11 -14.16 12.39
CA ALA A 361 -0.26 -13.84 12.80
C ALA A 361 -1.18 -13.52 11.59
N GLY A 362 -2.33 -14.19 11.53
CA GLY A 362 -3.33 -14.00 10.48
C GLY A 362 -2.96 -14.60 9.12
N ARG A 363 -1.91 -15.44 9.02
CA ARG A 363 -1.55 -16.19 7.81
C ARG A 363 -1.79 -17.69 8.00
N SER A 364 -1.88 -18.44 6.90
CA SER A 364 -2.05 -19.90 6.93
C SER A 364 -0.94 -20.66 7.67
N GLY A 365 0.28 -20.10 7.70
CA GLY A 365 1.43 -20.62 8.45
C GLY A 365 1.54 -20.13 9.90
N GLN A 366 0.45 -19.61 10.49
CA GLN A 366 0.46 -19.12 11.87
C GLN A 366 0.87 -20.21 12.86
N ARG A 367 1.77 -19.89 13.79
CA ARG A 367 2.08 -20.72 14.95
C ARG A 367 1.81 -19.97 16.25
N VAL A 368 1.31 -20.68 17.25
CA VAL A 368 1.03 -20.15 18.58
C VAL A 368 1.78 -21.00 19.59
N GLU A 369 2.56 -20.37 20.46
CA GLU A 369 3.24 -21.03 21.57
C GLU A 369 2.88 -20.35 22.89
N GLN A 370 2.70 -21.16 23.93
CA GLN A 370 2.32 -20.72 25.27
C GLN A 370 3.34 -21.24 26.26
N THR A 371 3.73 -20.39 27.21
CA THR A 371 4.73 -20.68 28.24
C THR A 371 4.55 -19.69 29.39
N THR A 372 5.47 -19.68 30.35
CA THR A 372 5.53 -18.71 31.45
C THR A 372 6.81 -17.88 31.36
N LEU A 373 6.92 -16.78 32.12
CA LEU A 373 8.17 -16.01 32.21
C LEU A 373 9.37 -16.88 32.64
N LEU A 374 9.15 -17.91 33.47
CA LEU A 374 10.16 -18.85 33.92
C LEU A 374 10.63 -19.81 32.80
N GLU A 375 9.68 -20.32 32.02
CA GLU A 375 9.91 -21.41 31.07
C GLU A 375 10.24 -20.92 29.65
N VAL A 376 10.15 -19.60 29.39
CA VAL A 376 10.33 -19.02 28.05
C VAL A 376 11.69 -19.35 27.40
N GLN A 377 12.74 -19.60 28.19
CA GLN A 377 14.04 -20.03 27.69
C GLN A 377 14.01 -21.43 27.04
N GLN A 378 13.10 -22.30 27.48
CA GLN A 378 12.92 -23.66 26.98
C GLN A 378 11.90 -23.75 25.84
N SER A 379 11.20 -22.66 25.56
CA SER A 379 10.21 -22.53 24.47
C SER A 379 10.89 -22.31 23.11
N SER A 380 10.14 -22.48 22.01
CA SER A 380 10.59 -22.13 20.66
C SER A 380 10.52 -20.62 20.35
N ILE A 381 9.93 -19.81 21.24
CA ILE A 381 9.74 -18.35 21.09
C ILE A 381 11.00 -17.60 20.64
N PRO A 382 12.24 -17.90 21.14
CA PRO A 382 13.46 -17.27 20.64
C PRO A 382 13.66 -17.36 19.12
N HIS A 383 13.11 -18.39 18.48
CA HIS A 383 13.22 -18.69 17.06
C HIS A 383 11.95 -18.36 16.26
N MET A 384 10.88 -17.87 16.90
CA MET A 384 9.58 -17.59 16.28
C MET A 384 9.51 -16.27 15.47
N SER A 385 10.61 -15.73 14.95
CA SER A 385 10.55 -14.48 14.16
C SER A 385 9.84 -14.69 12.81
N PRO A 386 8.95 -13.78 12.35
CA PRO A 386 8.37 -12.65 13.07
C PRO A 386 7.16 -13.08 13.93
N ALA A 387 7.18 -12.70 15.21
CA ALA A 387 6.07 -12.93 16.14
C ALA A 387 5.75 -11.68 16.97
N VAL A 388 4.50 -11.63 17.42
CA VAL A 388 4.05 -10.78 18.54
C VAL A 388 4.07 -11.63 19.79
N VAL A 389 4.61 -11.10 20.90
CA VAL A 389 4.54 -11.76 22.21
C VAL A 389 3.65 -10.95 23.13
N PHE A 390 2.68 -11.60 23.76
CA PHE A 390 1.81 -11.02 24.77
C PHE A 390 2.16 -11.59 26.15
N ILE A 391 2.19 -10.72 27.15
CA ILE A 391 2.51 -11.06 28.54
C ILE A 391 1.54 -10.31 29.47
N GLY A 392 1.04 -10.96 30.53
CA GLY A 392 0.32 -10.30 31.63
C GLY A 392 -1.10 -10.83 31.90
N ARG A 393 -1.81 -10.15 32.79
CA ARG A 393 -3.11 -10.56 33.36
C ARG A 393 -4.17 -10.89 32.32
N ALA A 394 -4.22 -10.15 31.21
CA ALA A 394 -5.18 -10.43 30.14
C ALA A 394 -4.90 -11.77 29.43
N VAL A 395 -3.64 -12.24 29.40
CA VAL A 395 -3.27 -13.57 28.90
C VAL A 395 -3.64 -14.64 29.91
N ASP A 396 -3.35 -14.42 31.20
CA ASP A 396 -3.72 -15.35 32.29
C ASP A 396 -5.24 -15.60 32.32
N ASP A 397 -6.06 -14.55 32.24
CA ASP A 397 -7.53 -14.64 32.14
C ASP A 397 -7.95 -15.38 30.86
N TRP A 398 -7.40 -15.01 29.70
CA TRP A 398 -7.76 -15.62 28.43
C TRP A 398 -7.47 -17.12 28.41
N MET A 399 -6.38 -17.59 29.03
CA MET A 399 -6.06 -19.02 29.14
C MET A 399 -7.14 -19.84 29.84
N THR A 400 -7.92 -19.25 30.76
CA THR A 400 -9.06 -19.92 31.40
C THR A 400 -10.29 -20.06 30.48
N SER A 401 -10.30 -19.37 29.34
CA SER A 401 -11.48 -19.29 28.47
C SER A 401 -11.65 -20.51 27.55
N ALA A 402 -12.92 -20.80 27.21
CA ALA A 402 -13.24 -21.79 26.19
C ALA A 402 -12.74 -21.41 24.76
N ALA A 403 -12.30 -20.16 24.56
CA ALA A 403 -11.65 -19.73 23.32
C ALA A 403 -10.19 -20.22 23.29
N ALA A 404 -9.43 -20.03 24.36
CA ALA A 404 -8.06 -20.54 24.49
C ALA A 404 -8.02 -22.06 24.31
N LEU A 405 -8.91 -22.81 24.97
CA LEU A 405 -8.99 -24.27 24.81
C LEU A 405 -9.20 -24.72 23.34
N LYS A 406 -9.88 -23.92 22.51
CA LYS A 406 -10.08 -24.22 21.08
C LYS A 406 -8.89 -23.81 20.20
N VAL A 407 -8.13 -22.80 20.60
CA VAL A 407 -6.90 -22.39 19.92
C VAL A 407 -5.77 -23.36 20.24
N ILE A 408 -5.59 -23.72 21.51
CA ILE A 408 -4.59 -24.69 21.99
C ILE A 408 -4.79 -26.04 21.28
N ARG A 409 -6.02 -26.59 21.24
CA ARG A 409 -6.38 -27.85 20.55
C ARG A 409 -6.30 -27.80 19.00
N ARG A 410 -5.85 -26.69 18.42
CA ARG A 410 -5.60 -26.54 16.97
C ARG A 410 -4.13 -26.23 16.65
N ALA A 411 -3.35 -25.88 17.68
CA ALA A 411 -1.91 -25.66 17.58
C ALA A 411 -1.11 -26.91 17.98
N LEU A 412 -1.71 -27.75 18.83
CA LEU A 412 -1.39 -29.17 19.04
C LEU A 412 -2.18 -30.04 18.05
#